data_AF-A0A379UMA5-F1
#
_entry.id   AF-A0A379UMA5-F1
#
_cell.length_a   1.000
_cell.length_b   1.000
_cell.length_c   1.000
_cell.angle_alpha   90.00
_cell.angle_beta   90.00
_cell.angle_gamma   90.00
#
_symmetry.space_group_name_H-M   'P 1'
#
loop_
_entity.id
_entity.type
_entity.pdbx_description
1 polymer ?
#
loop_
_entity_poly.entity_id
_entity_poly.type
_entity_poly.pdbx_seq_one_letter_code
_entity_poly.pdbx_strand_id
1 'polypeptide(L)'
;MVNRLLAGVRLGTIHCDCRVLTGVFWAFSTTLIVKPIAKVTNNAGFTIAHNQMLGLWFFSKFAHKFGDPEKHDAENLKLPGWLAIFNHNVTAIAIVMTLFVGGFLLATGIDNVQLMAKGKPWYIYIINLGLQFSMYMVILLQGVRMMVGEINGSFKGWQDRFIPNTIPAVDVAALLPFSPNAATLGFVFCTFGTIFSMGILLLIHSPIMVLPGFVPLFFSGGPIGVLANRMGDIVPLLFVLSC
;
A
#
# COMPACT_ATOMS: atom_id res chain seq x y z
N MET A 1 -31.78 -6.49 -37.10
CA MET A 1 -32.03 -5.16 -36.48
C MET A 1 -32.38 -5.29 -34.99
N VAL A 2 -33.31 -6.17 -34.61
CA VAL A 2 -33.72 -6.43 -33.20
C VAL A 2 -32.56 -6.85 -32.28
N ASN A 3 -31.66 -7.76 -32.71
CA ASN A 3 -30.51 -8.15 -31.88
C ASN A 3 -29.48 -7.02 -31.63
N ARG A 4 -29.36 -6.03 -32.54
CA ARG A 4 -28.50 -4.86 -32.32
C ARG A 4 -29.15 -3.84 -31.38
N LEU A 5 -30.47 -3.69 -31.43
CA LEU A 5 -31.24 -2.87 -30.49
C LEU A 5 -31.24 -3.47 -29.07
N LEU A 6 -31.45 -4.78 -28.94
CA LEU A 6 -31.36 -5.48 -27.65
C LEU A 6 -29.94 -5.46 -27.07
N ALA A 7 -28.91 -5.55 -27.92
CA ALA A 7 -27.53 -5.37 -27.50
C ALA A 7 -27.26 -3.92 -27.04
N GLY A 8 -27.80 -2.91 -27.73
CA GLY A 8 -27.69 -1.51 -27.34
C GLY A 8 -28.41 -1.19 -26.02
N VAL A 9 -29.60 -1.75 -25.80
CA VAL A 9 -30.34 -1.61 -24.53
C VAL A 9 -29.64 -2.34 -23.40
N ARG A 10 -29.16 -3.58 -23.60
CA ARG A 10 -28.35 -4.31 -22.60
C ARG A 10 -27.04 -3.58 -22.28
N LEU A 11 -26.37 -3.04 -23.29
CA LEU A 11 -25.13 -2.28 -23.07
C LEU A 11 -25.44 -0.98 -22.31
N GLY A 12 -26.54 -0.30 -22.61
CA GLY A 12 -27.02 0.89 -21.91
C GLY A 12 -27.38 0.64 -20.45
N THR A 13 -28.10 -0.45 -20.15
CA THR A 13 -28.45 -0.82 -18.76
C THR A 13 -27.21 -1.24 -17.97
N ILE A 14 -26.34 -2.08 -18.53
CA ILE A 14 -25.07 -2.48 -17.88
C ILE A 14 -24.22 -1.24 -17.55
N HIS A 15 -24.16 -0.28 -18.47
CA HIS A 15 -23.39 0.94 -18.28
C HIS A 15 -23.98 1.85 -17.18
N CYS A 16 -25.31 1.92 -17.08
CA CYS A 16 -25.99 2.64 -16.01
C CYS A 16 -25.74 1.96 -14.65
N ASP A 17 -25.92 0.64 -14.59
CA ASP A 17 -25.80 -0.15 -13.36
C ASP A 17 -24.37 -0.10 -12.79
N CYS A 18 -23.36 -0.27 -13.65
CA CYS A 18 -21.95 -0.16 -13.22
C CYS A 18 -21.62 1.23 -12.68
N ARG A 19 -22.12 2.31 -13.29
CA ARG A 19 -21.87 3.70 -12.84
C ARG A 19 -22.49 3.96 -11.47
N VAL A 20 -23.72 3.49 -11.25
CA VAL A 20 -24.40 3.66 -9.96
C VAL A 20 -23.67 2.87 -8.88
N LEU A 21 -23.33 1.60 -9.13
CA LEU A 21 -22.61 0.77 -8.16
C LEU A 21 -21.24 1.33 -7.81
N THR A 22 -20.46 1.75 -8.81
CA THR A 22 -19.16 2.38 -8.58
C THR A 22 -19.32 3.71 -7.86
N GLY A 23 -20.26 4.57 -8.26
CA GLY A 23 -20.52 5.85 -7.58
C GLY A 23 -20.85 5.67 -6.10
N VAL A 24 -21.73 4.71 -5.77
CA VAL A 24 -22.09 4.38 -4.39
C VAL A 24 -20.89 3.82 -3.63
N PHE A 25 -20.13 2.88 -4.22
CA PHE A 25 -18.94 2.32 -3.58
C PHE A 25 -17.92 3.40 -3.23
N TRP A 26 -17.61 4.30 -4.17
CA TRP A 26 -16.65 5.38 -3.95
C TRP A 26 -17.16 6.37 -2.91
N ALA A 27 -18.41 6.85 -3.02
CA ALA A 27 -18.98 7.81 -2.07
C ALA A 27 -19.05 7.24 -0.64
N PHE A 28 -19.50 6.00 -0.51
CA PHE A 28 -19.63 5.33 0.79
C PHE A 28 -18.26 5.03 1.40
N SER A 29 -17.37 4.39 0.64
CA SER A 29 -16.09 3.91 1.18
C SER A 29 -15.13 5.06 1.49
N THR A 30 -15.09 6.12 0.68
CA THR A 30 -14.28 7.32 0.97
C THR A 30 -14.75 8.01 2.26
N THR A 31 -16.07 8.17 2.43
CA THR A 31 -16.66 8.80 3.63
C THR A 31 -16.33 8.03 4.90
N LEU A 32 -16.36 6.69 4.86
CA LEU A 32 -16.03 5.84 6.00
C LEU A 32 -14.60 6.06 6.52
N ILE A 33 -13.65 6.30 5.61
CA ILE A 33 -12.23 6.41 5.97
C ILE A 33 -11.75 7.84 6.25
N VAL A 34 -12.58 8.87 6.06
CA VAL A 34 -12.21 10.27 6.36
C VAL A 34 -11.60 10.41 7.76
N LYS A 35 -12.28 9.92 8.81
CA LYS A 35 -11.81 10.06 10.19
C LYS A 35 -10.52 9.25 10.47
N PRO A 36 -10.42 7.96 10.09
CA PRO A 36 -9.17 7.21 10.17
C PRO A 36 -7.99 7.91 9.47
N ILE A 37 -8.18 8.35 8.22
CA ILE A 37 -7.11 8.99 7.44
C ILE A 37 -6.69 10.32 8.06
N ALA A 38 -7.64 11.12 8.56
CA ALA A 38 -7.31 12.36 9.26
C ALA A 38 -6.43 12.11 10.50
N LYS A 39 -6.64 11.00 11.23
CA LYS A 39 -5.78 10.63 12.36
C LYS A 39 -4.37 10.25 11.92
N VAL A 40 -4.24 9.44 10.87
CA VAL A 40 -2.94 8.99 10.33
C VAL A 40 -2.12 10.16 9.77
N THR A 41 -2.79 11.11 9.14
CA THR A 41 -2.16 12.21 8.40
C THR A 41 -2.01 13.49 9.22
N ASN A 42 -2.34 13.48 10.52
CA ASN A 42 -2.40 14.67 11.37
C ASN A 42 -3.26 15.80 10.77
N ASN A 43 -4.44 15.41 10.26
CA ASN A 43 -5.43 16.28 9.64
C ASN A 43 -4.89 17.07 8.43
N ALA A 44 -4.18 16.39 7.54
CA ALA A 44 -3.59 16.97 6.33
C ALA A 44 -4.60 17.47 5.28
N GLY A 45 -5.91 17.43 5.58
CA GLY A 45 -6.94 18.03 4.73
C GLY A 45 -7.35 17.21 3.50
N PHE A 46 -6.98 15.93 3.42
CA PHE A 46 -7.41 15.02 2.36
C PHE A 46 -7.88 13.67 2.93
N THR A 47 -8.61 12.92 2.12
CA THR A 47 -8.94 11.51 2.34
C THR A 47 -8.44 10.65 1.18
N ILE A 48 -8.67 9.34 1.23
CA ILE A 48 -8.18 8.41 0.20
C ILE A 48 -9.35 7.90 -0.63
N ALA A 49 -9.14 7.75 -1.94
CA ALA A 49 -10.08 7.12 -2.84
C ALA A 49 -9.35 6.12 -3.75
N HIS A 50 -9.34 4.86 -3.34
CA HIS A 50 -8.60 3.78 -4.03
C HIS A 50 -9.21 2.40 -3.73
N ASN A 51 -8.70 1.35 -4.34
CA ASN A 51 -9.29 0.01 -4.32
C ASN A 51 -9.47 -0.62 -2.92
N GLN A 52 -8.66 -0.23 -1.93
CA GLN A 52 -8.66 -0.83 -0.59
C GLN A 52 -9.32 0.03 0.51
N MET A 53 -10.21 0.98 0.15
CA MET A 53 -10.88 1.85 1.13
C MET A 53 -11.61 1.09 2.24
N LEU A 54 -12.37 0.04 1.91
CA LEU A 54 -13.07 -0.77 2.92
C LEU A 54 -12.09 -1.55 3.81
N GLY A 55 -10.99 -2.04 3.23
CA GLY A 55 -9.92 -2.68 4.00
C GLY A 55 -9.27 -1.71 4.99
N LEU A 56 -8.92 -0.51 4.53
CA LEU A 56 -8.41 0.57 5.40
C LEU A 56 -9.40 0.89 6.52
N TRP A 57 -10.70 0.98 6.23
CA TRP A 57 -11.70 1.17 7.28
C TRP A 57 -11.70 0.02 8.28
N PHE A 58 -11.74 -1.23 7.80
CA PHE A 58 -11.75 -2.41 8.64
C PHE A 58 -10.51 -2.45 9.56
N PHE A 59 -9.31 -2.32 8.99
CA PHE A 59 -8.08 -2.35 9.76
C PHE A 59 -7.95 -1.17 10.72
N SER A 60 -8.46 0.01 10.37
CA SER A 60 -8.50 1.16 11.30
C SER A 60 -9.33 0.88 12.56
N LYS A 61 -10.32 -0.01 12.47
CA LYS A 61 -11.15 -0.40 13.61
C LYS A 61 -10.51 -1.45 14.49
N PHE A 62 -9.58 -2.25 13.98
CA PHE A 62 -8.98 -3.35 14.74
C PHE A 62 -7.55 -3.09 15.18
N ALA A 63 -6.81 -2.18 14.52
CA ALA A 63 -5.40 -1.90 14.82
C ALA A 63 -5.14 -1.52 16.30
N HIS A 64 -6.05 -0.76 16.92
CA HIS A 64 -5.91 -0.34 18.33
C HIS A 64 -5.96 -1.49 19.35
N LYS A 65 -6.37 -2.70 18.95
CA LYS A 65 -6.47 -3.86 19.84
C LYS A 65 -5.15 -4.63 19.97
N PHE A 66 -4.20 -4.38 19.08
CA PHE A 66 -2.99 -5.22 18.94
C PHE A 66 -1.70 -4.53 19.40
N GLY A 67 -1.73 -3.25 19.78
CA GLY A 67 -0.59 -2.58 20.40
C GLY A 67 -0.84 -1.13 20.79
N ASP A 68 0.23 -0.48 21.25
CA ASP A 68 0.27 0.92 21.67
C ASP A 68 0.92 1.80 20.58
N PRO A 69 0.24 2.82 20.03
CA PRO A 69 0.74 3.64 18.92
C PRO A 69 2.02 4.41 19.24
N GLU A 70 2.26 4.76 20.50
CA GLU A 70 3.45 5.55 20.87
C GLU A 70 4.68 4.68 21.11
N LYS A 71 4.48 3.43 21.56
CA LYS A 71 5.59 2.50 21.85
C LYS A 71 6.04 1.72 20.63
N HIS A 72 5.16 1.53 19.65
CA HIS A 72 5.38 0.65 18.50
C HIS A 72 5.35 1.41 17.17
N ASP A 73 5.87 2.63 17.11
CA ASP A 73 5.99 3.36 15.84
C ASP A 73 7.31 2.98 15.11
N ALA A 74 7.17 2.38 13.92
CA ALA A 74 8.26 2.02 13.00
C ALA A 74 9.20 3.19 12.64
N GLU A 75 8.74 4.43 12.78
CA GLU A 75 9.58 5.62 12.56
C GLU A 75 10.34 6.06 13.82
N ASN A 76 9.89 5.69 15.02
CA ASN A 76 10.44 6.13 16.30
C ASN A 76 11.15 5.02 17.10
N LEU A 77 11.34 3.84 16.49
CA LEU A 77 12.11 2.74 17.08
C LEU A 77 13.57 3.17 17.33
N LYS A 78 13.94 3.36 18.59
CA LYS A 78 15.33 3.63 18.99
C LYS A 78 16.10 2.33 19.16
N LEU A 79 16.74 1.88 18.08
CA LEU A 79 17.56 0.66 18.12
C LEU A 79 18.96 0.94 18.69
N PRO A 80 19.52 0.06 19.56
CA PRO A 80 20.82 0.27 20.19
C PRO A 80 22.01 -0.05 19.27
N GLY A 81 23.10 0.71 19.42
CA GLY A 81 24.40 0.40 18.81
C GLY A 81 24.39 0.43 17.27
N TRP A 82 24.91 -0.63 16.64
CA TRP A 82 25.01 -0.74 15.18
C TRP A 82 23.66 -0.83 14.46
N LEU A 83 22.58 -1.19 15.17
CA LEU A 83 21.22 -1.25 14.63
C LEU A 83 20.60 0.16 14.44
N ALA A 84 21.24 1.22 14.95
CA ALA A 84 20.81 2.60 14.72
C ALA A 84 20.83 3.00 13.23
N ILE A 85 21.52 2.23 12.37
CA ILE A 85 21.51 2.42 10.91
C ILE A 85 20.08 2.34 10.34
N PHE A 86 19.20 1.55 10.96
CA PHE A 86 17.79 1.42 10.58
C PHE A 86 16.92 2.63 10.97
N ASN A 87 17.45 3.59 11.74
CA ASN A 87 16.74 4.83 12.04
C ASN A 87 16.68 5.76 10.82
N HIS A 88 17.57 5.57 9.83
CA HIS A 88 17.52 6.29 8.57
C HIS A 88 16.67 5.52 7.56
N ASN A 89 15.49 6.05 7.22
CA ASN A 89 14.51 5.40 6.35
C ASN A 89 15.10 4.91 4.99
N VAL A 90 15.92 5.72 4.31
CA VAL A 90 16.56 5.34 3.04
C VAL A 90 17.42 4.09 3.21
N THR A 91 18.22 4.05 4.27
CA THR A 91 19.12 2.93 4.56
C THR A 91 18.35 1.71 5.05
N ALA A 92 17.35 1.91 5.91
CA ALA A 92 16.48 0.85 6.41
C ALA A 92 15.75 0.14 5.25
N ILE A 93 15.10 0.91 4.38
CA ILE A 93 14.40 0.38 3.21
C ILE A 93 15.37 -0.37 2.30
N ALA A 94 16.56 0.19 2.03
CA ALA A 94 17.56 -0.46 1.18
C ALA A 94 17.98 -1.83 1.75
N ILE A 95 18.27 -1.91 3.05
CA ILE A 95 18.69 -3.15 3.70
C ILE A 95 17.55 -4.16 3.72
N VAL A 96 16.36 -3.76 4.18
CA VAL A 96 15.19 -4.65 4.28
C VAL A 96 14.81 -5.20 2.91
N MET A 97 14.81 -4.37 1.87
CA MET A 97 14.47 -4.79 0.51
C MET A 97 15.55 -5.64 -0.14
N THR A 98 16.84 -5.36 0.14
CA THR A 98 17.93 -6.22 -0.30
C THR A 98 17.79 -7.63 0.27
N LEU A 99 17.49 -7.74 1.57
CA LEU A 99 17.29 -9.04 2.24
C LEU A 99 16.03 -9.73 1.73
N PHE A 100 14.93 -8.99 1.58
CA PHE A 100 13.66 -9.52 1.11
C PHE A 100 13.76 -10.05 -0.32
N VAL A 101 14.13 -9.20 -1.27
CA VAL A 101 14.25 -9.59 -2.68
C VAL A 101 15.39 -10.59 -2.87
N GLY A 102 16.50 -10.44 -2.14
CA GLY A 102 17.58 -11.41 -2.11
C GLY A 102 17.12 -12.80 -1.68
N GLY A 103 16.34 -12.90 -0.60
CA GLY A 103 15.76 -14.16 -0.13
C GLY A 103 14.90 -14.84 -1.20
N PHE A 104 14.01 -14.09 -1.87
CA PHE A 104 13.20 -14.62 -2.96
C PHE A 104 14.01 -15.04 -4.18
N LEU A 105 14.97 -14.23 -4.61
CA LEU A 105 15.81 -14.55 -5.76
C LEU A 105 16.67 -15.77 -5.48
N LEU A 106 17.28 -15.88 -4.30
CA LEU A 106 18.10 -17.02 -3.92
C LEU A 106 17.27 -18.31 -3.81
N ALA A 107 16.00 -18.24 -3.43
CA ALA A 107 15.09 -19.39 -3.45
C ALA A 107 14.86 -19.95 -4.87
N THR A 108 15.07 -19.16 -5.92
CA THR A 108 15.02 -19.63 -7.31
C THR A 108 16.29 -20.37 -7.76
N GLY A 109 17.36 -20.35 -6.95
CA GLY A 109 18.67 -20.95 -7.26
C GLY A 109 19.70 -19.94 -7.76
N ILE A 110 20.94 -20.08 -7.31
CA ILE A 110 22.04 -19.13 -7.59
C ILE A 110 22.31 -19.00 -9.09
N ASP A 111 22.27 -20.11 -9.84
CA ASP A 111 22.53 -20.11 -11.28
C ASP A 111 21.51 -19.24 -12.04
N ASN A 112 20.23 -19.31 -11.65
CA ASN A 112 19.18 -18.47 -12.22
C ASN A 112 19.42 -16.99 -11.91
N VAL A 113 19.82 -16.66 -10.69
CA VAL A 113 20.16 -15.28 -10.31
C VAL A 113 21.38 -14.78 -11.09
N GLN A 114 22.39 -15.63 -11.29
CA GLN A 114 23.59 -15.29 -12.04
C GLN A 114 23.30 -15.04 -13.52
N LEU A 115 22.34 -15.78 -14.11
CA LEU A 115 21.82 -15.51 -15.46
C LEU A 115 21.08 -14.18 -15.51
N MET A 116 20.22 -13.89 -14.53
CA MET A 116 19.51 -12.61 -14.42
C MET A 116 20.44 -11.42 -14.24
N ALA A 117 21.59 -11.62 -13.58
CA ALA A 117 22.60 -10.60 -13.32
C ALA A 117 23.37 -10.15 -14.59
N LYS A 118 23.18 -10.83 -15.74
CA LYS A 118 23.73 -10.45 -17.06
C LYS A 118 25.22 -10.08 -17.04
N GLY A 119 26.04 -10.93 -16.40
CA GLY A 119 27.49 -10.76 -16.32
C GLY A 119 28.01 -9.98 -15.10
N LYS A 120 27.12 -9.46 -14.23
CA LYS A 120 27.51 -8.99 -12.89
C LYS A 120 27.49 -10.16 -11.90
N PRO A 121 28.30 -10.13 -10.82
CA PRO A 121 28.16 -11.11 -9.74
C PRO A 121 26.77 -11.06 -9.11
N TRP A 122 26.16 -12.22 -8.84
CA TRP A 122 24.79 -12.35 -8.31
C TRP A 122 24.55 -11.51 -7.05
N TYR A 123 25.53 -11.42 -6.14
CA TYR A 123 25.40 -10.66 -4.90
C TYR A 123 25.35 -9.14 -5.15
N ILE A 124 26.15 -8.64 -6.11
CA ILE A 124 26.10 -7.23 -6.54
C ILE A 124 24.76 -6.91 -7.19
N TYR A 125 24.21 -7.85 -7.96
CA TYR A 125 22.90 -7.69 -8.56
C TYR A 125 21.79 -7.54 -7.51
N ILE A 126 21.78 -8.41 -6.48
CA ILE A 126 20.81 -8.35 -5.37
C ILE A 126 20.92 -7.03 -4.60
N ILE A 127 22.15 -6.62 -4.24
CA ILE A 127 22.39 -5.35 -3.53
C ILE A 127 21.89 -4.16 -4.36
N ASN A 128 22.21 -4.13 -5.66
CA ASN A 128 21.75 -3.06 -6.54
C ASN A 128 20.23 -3.00 -6.64
N LEU A 129 19.55 -4.15 -6.64
CA LEU A 129 18.09 -4.20 -6.73
C LEU A 129 17.43 -3.62 -5.47
N GLY A 130 17.94 -3.95 -4.28
CA GLY A 130 17.45 -3.35 -3.03
C GLY A 130 17.77 -1.86 -2.91
N LEU A 131 18.96 -1.42 -3.35
CA LEU A 131 19.31 0.00 -3.43
C LEU A 131 18.41 0.78 -4.40
N GLN A 132 18.12 0.21 -5.58
CA GLN A 132 17.20 0.80 -6.55
C GLN A 132 15.80 0.96 -5.98
N PHE A 133 15.31 -0.02 -5.23
CA PHE A 133 14.02 0.09 -4.56
C PHE A 133 13.98 1.29 -3.61
N SER A 134 15.00 1.44 -2.75
CA SER A 134 15.09 2.59 -1.85
C SER A 134 15.17 3.93 -2.61
N MET A 135 15.95 3.99 -3.68
CA MET A 135 16.01 5.16 -4.56
C MET A 135 14.64 5.52 -5.15
N TYR A 136 13.90 4.55 -5.68
CA TYR A 136 12.56 4.79 -6.21
C TYR A 136 11.56 5.18 -5.12
N MET A 137 11.70 4.63 -3.92
CA MET A 137 10.91 5.06 -2.76
C MET A 137 11.17 6.53 -2.46
N VAL A 138 12.42 7.00 -2.40
CA VAL A 138 12.71 8.42 -2.18
C VAL A 138 12.07 9.31 -3.25
N ILE A 139 12.18 8.93 -4.52
CA ILE A 139 11.54 9.65 -5.64
C ILE A 139 10.03 9.68 -5.48
N LEU A 140 9.41 8.54 -5.17
CA LEU A 140 7.97 8.41 -4.95
C LEU A 140 7.51 9.30 -3.80
N LEU A 141 8.19 9.23 -2.65
CA LEU A 141 7.84 10.00 -1.47
C LEU A 141 7.93 11.51 -1.73
N GLN A 142 8.97 11.96 -2.44
CA GLN A 142 9.14 13.36 -2.80
C GLN A 142 8.06 13.83 -3.78
N GLY A 143 7.78 13.05 -4.82
CA GLY A 143 6.75 13.37 -5.82
C GLY A 143 5.36 13.45 -5.21
N VAL A 144 5.00 12.49 -4.36
CA VAL A 144 3.71 12.45 -3.68
C VAL A 144 3.52 13.65 -2.74
N ARG A 145 4.54 14.00 -1.94
CA ARG A 145 4.46 15.16 -1.03
C ARG A 145 4.20 16.47 -1.79
N MET A 146 4.90 16.66 -2.91
CA MET A 146 4.71 17.83 -3.77
C MET A 146 3.29 17.85 -4.34
N MET A 147 2.84 16.73 -4.89
CA MET A 147 1.50 16.61 -5.48
C MET A 147 0.39 16.89 -4.45
N VAL A 148 0.48 16.33 -3.24
CA VAL A 148 -0.53 16.54 -2.18
C VAL A 148 -0.60 18.01 -1.76
N GLY A 149 0.55 18.70 -1.69
CA GLY A 149 0.61 20.13 -1.39
C GLY A 149 -0.18 20.98 -2.40
N GLU A 150 0.07 20.76 -3.69
CA GLU A 150 -0.61 21.48 -4.78
C GLU A 150 -2.10 21.14 -4.86
N ILE A 151 -2.46 19.86 -4.67
CA ILE A 151 -3.86 19.42 -4.63
C ILE A 151 -4.61 20.16 -3.52
N ASN A 152 -4.09 20.16 -2.29
CA ASN A 152 -4.75 20.83 -1.16
C ASN A 152 -4.94 22.33 -1.41
N GLY A 153 -3.94 23.01 -1.98
CA GLY A 153 -4.04 24.42 -2.36
C GLY A 153 -5.14 24.67 -3.40
N SER A 154 -5.17 23.85 -4.46
CA SER A 154 -6.17 23.98 -5.52
C SER A 154 -7.60 23.71 -5.03
N PHE A 155 -7.81 22.70 -4.19
CA PHE A 155 -9.14 22.36 -3.66
C PHE A 155 -9.69 23.40 -2.68
N LYS A 156 -8.83 24.12 -1.96
CA LYS A 156 -9.26 25.24 -1.11
C LYS A 156 -9.96 26.33 -1.93
N GLY A 157 -9.41 26.70 -3.08
CA GLY A 157 -10.05 27.68 -3.98
C GLY A 157 -11.40 27.22 -4.53
N TRP A 158 -11.58 25.91 -4.73
CA TRP A 158 -12.88 25.32 -5.11
C TRP A 158 -13.88 25.31 -3.94
N GLN A 159 -13.41 25.01 -2.72
CA GLN A 159 -14.22 25.00 -1.50
C GLN A 159 -14.80 26.38 -1.20
N ASP A 160 -13.98 27.43 -1.34
CA ASP A 160 -14.37 28.81 -1.04
C ASP A 160 -15.44 29.35 -1.99
N ARG A 161 -15.56 28.79 -3.21
CA ARG A 161 -16.44 29.31 -4.27
C ARG A 161 -17.64 28.43 -4.59
N PHE A 162 -17.50 27.10 -4.54
CA PHE A 162 -18.48 26.18 -5.11
C PHE A 162 -19.00 25.11 -4.15
N ILE A 163 -18.13 24.48 -3.36
CA ILE A 163 -18.53 23.33 -2.54
C ILE A 163 -17.95 23.46 -1.12
N PRO A 164 -18.66 24.14 -0.20
CA PRO A 164 -18.16 24.32 1.16
C PRO A 164 -18.07 22.97 1.88
N ASN A 165 -17.06 22.82 2.75
CA ASN A 165 -16.84 21.64 3.58
C ASN A 165 -16.54 20.32 2.85
N THR A 166 -16.05 20.36 1.61
CA THR A 166 -15.58 19.12 0.93
C THR A 166 -14.16 18.76 1.34
N ILE A 167 -13.85 17.47 1.38
CA ILE A 167 -12.50 16.95 1.60
C ILE A 167 -12.03 16.30 0.30
N PRO A 168 -10.91 16.72 -0.30
CA PRO A 168 -10.38 16.08 -1.49
C PRO A 168 -10.00 14.63 -1.19
N ALA A 169 -10.38 13.72 -2.08
CA ALA A 169 -10.01 12.32 -1.99
C ALA A 169 -8.93 12.00 -3.04
N VAL A 170 -7.77 11.52 -2.59
CA VAL A 170 -6.57 11.33 -3.43
C VAL A 170 -6.12 9.86 -3.45
N ASP A 171 -5.08 9.57 -4.24
CA ASP A 171 -4.51 8.24 -4.36
C ASP A 171 -3.93 7.72 -3.03
N VAL A 172 -3.96 6.41 -2.82
CA VAL A 172 -3.48 5.75 -1.61
C VAL A 172 -1.98 5.99 -1.35
N ALA A 173 -1.19 6.22 -2.40
CA ALA A 173 0.22 6.56 -2.29
C ALA A 173 0.45 7.82 -1.44
N ALA A 174 -0.55 8.71 -1.33
CA ALA A 174 -0.53 9.88 -0.46
C ALA A 174 -0.26 9.55 1.02
N LEU A 175 -0.53 8.31 1.47
CA LEU A 175 -0.24 7.89 2.85
C LEU A 175 1.22 7.48 3.07
N LEU A 176 1.91 6.99 2.03
CA LEU A 176 3.26 6.43 2.15
C LEU A 176 4.27 7.40 2.79
N PRO A 177 4.26 8.72 2.51
CA PRO A 177 5.21 9.65 3.11
C PRO A 177 4.98 9.93 4.59
N PHE A 178 3.87 9.49 5.19
CA PHE A 178 3.57 9.66 6.61
C PHE A 178 4.19 8.57 7.50
N SER A 179 4.56 7.42 6.95
CA SER A 179 5.35 6.39 7.63
C SER A 179 6.04 5.45 6.62
N PRO A 180 7.12 5.90 5.96
CA PRO A 180 7.80 5.13 4.90
C PRO A 180 8.32 3.75 5.32
N ASN A 181 8.81 3.61 6.55
CA ASN A 181 9.30 2.34 7.08
C ASN A 181 8.13 1.37 7.28
N ALA A 182 7.02 1.84 7.84
CA ALA A 182 5.82 1.02 8.01
C ALA A 182 5.21 0.60 6.66
N ALA A 183 5.27 1.46 5.64
CA ALA A 183 4.85 1.08 4.30
C ALA A 183 5.68 -0.07 3.74
N THR A 184 7.00 -0.03 3.95
CA THR A 184 7.92 -1.08 3.48
C THR A 184 7.70 -2.38 4.24
N LEU A 185 7.51 -2.32 5.56
CA LEU A 185 7.19 -3.49 6.38
C LEU A 185 5.81 -4.08 6.02
N GLY A 186 4.80 -3.22 5.81
CA GLY A 186 3.47 -3.64 5.37
C GLY A 186 3.50 -4.40 4.04
N PHE A 187 4.32 -3.96 3.08
CA PHE A 187 4.56 -4.69 1.84
C PHE A 187 5.19 -6.08 2.07
N VAL A 188 6.21 -6.17 2.94
CA VAL A 188 6.87 -7.45 3.28
C VAL A 188 5.87 -8.43 3.89
N PHE A 189 5.11 -7.99 4.90
CA PHE A 189 4.13 -8.84 5.58
C PHE A 189 2.96 -9.20 4.67
N CYS A 190 2.47 -8.28 3.83
CA CYS A 190 1.45 -8.58 2.83
C CYS A 190 1.95 -9.66 1.85
N THR A 191 3.20 -9.60 1.42
CA THR A 191 3.78 -10.62 0.53
C THR A 191 3.83 -11.99 1.20
N PHE A 192 4.28 -12.07 2.46
CA PHE A 192 4.25 -13.32 3.22
C PHE A 192 2.81 -13.82 3.47
N GLY A 193 1.86 -12.92 3.73
CA GLY A 193 0.45 -13.24 3.85
C GLY A 193 -0.10 -13.86 2.57
N THR A 194 0.21 -13.29 1.41
CA THR A 194 -0.24 -13.87 0.14
C THR A 194 0.43 -15.21 -0.16
N ILE A 195 1.71 -15.40 0.16
CA ILE A 195 2.38 -16.71 0.03
C ILE A 195 1.72 -17.75 0.93
N PHE A 196 1.37 -17.37 2.16
CA PHE A 196 0.64 -18.22 3.08
C PHE A 196 -0.75 -18.59 2.54
N SER A 197 -1.49 -17.60 2.03
CA SER A 197 -2.79 -17.80 1.37
C SER A 197 -2.69 -18.71 0.14
N MET A 198 -1.64 -18.57 -0.67
CA MET A 198 -1.36 -19.49 -1.78
C MET A 198 -1.07 -20.91 -1.29
N GLY A 199 -0.36 -21.06 -0.18
CA GLY A 199 -0.15 -22.35 0.49
C GLY A 199 -1.47 -22.99 0.91
N ILE A 200 -2.39 -22.23 1.48
CA ILE A 200 -3.75 -22.70 1.81
C ILE A 200 -4.49 -23.15 0.55
N LEU A 201 -4.48 -22.34 -0.52
CA LEU A 201 -5.12 -22.68 -1.80
C LEU A 201 -4.56 -23.97 -2.40
N LEU A 202 -3.26 -24.22 -2.23
CA LEU A 202 -2.61 -25.45 -2.65
C LEU A 202 -3.08 -26.65 -1.81
N LEU A 203 -3.17 -26.49 -0.48
CA LEU A 203 -3.63 -27.55 0.43
C LEU A 203 -5.08 -27.96 0.16
N ILE A 204 -5.96 -27.00 -0.13
CA ILE A 204 -7.37 -27.27 -0.47
C ILE A 204 -7.57 -27.72 -1.93
N HIS A 205 -6.48 -27.89 -2.70
CA HIS A 205 -6.51 -28.28 -4.12
C HIS A 205 -7.43 -27.37 -4.96
N SER A 206 -7.37 -26.06 -4.71
CA SER A 206 -8.16 -25.08 -5.47
C SER A 206 -7.83 -25.19 -6.96
N PRO A 207 -8.84 -25.22 -7.87
CA PRO A 207 -8.62 -25.26 -9.30
C PRO A 207 -8.01 -23.95 -9.86
N ILE A 208 -8.02 -22.88 -9.07
CA ILE A 208 -7.50 -21.57 -9.46
C ILE A 208 -6.43 -21.14 -8.45
N MET A 209 -5.22 -20.90 -8.96
CA MET A 209 -4.12 -20.30 -8.23
C MET A 209 -3.92 -18.87 -8.71
N VAL A 210 -3.89 -17.92 -7.78
CA VAL A 210 -3.70 -16.50 -8.10
C VAL A 210 -2.28 -16.10 -7.73
N LEU A 211 -1.51 -15.66 -8.73
CA LEU A 211 -0.17 -15.10 -8.50
C LEU A 211 -0.31 -13.58 -8.32
N PRO A 212 -0.02 -13.03 -7.13
CA PRO A 212 -0.12 -11.59 -6.91
C PRO A 212 0.96 -10.85 -7.70
N GLY A 213 0.57 -9.76 -8.35
CA GLY A 213 1.53 -8.79 -8.89
C GLY A 213 2.15 -7.93 -7.80
N PHE A 214 3.29 -7.31 -8.10
CA PHE A 214 3.96 -6.37 -7.19
C PHE A 214 3.06 -5.20 -6.79
N VAL A 215 2.32 -4.62 -7.74
CA VAL A 215 1.48 -3.43 -7.52
C VAL A 215 0.42 -3.66 -6.43
N PRO A 216 -0.43 -4.71 -6.49
CA PRO A 216 -1.34 -5.03 -5.39
C PRO A 216 -0.65 -5.24 -4.03
N LEU A 217 0.48 -5.98 -3.99
CA LEU A 217 1.19 -6.25 -2.74
C LEU A 217 1.70 -4.96 -2.08
N PHE A 218 2.29 -4.08 -2.88
CA PHE A 218 2.88 -2.85 -2.39
C PHE A 218 1.83 -1.77 -2.08
N PHE A 219 0.91 -1.49 -3.00
CA PHE A 219 -0.07 -0.41 -2.85
C PHE A 219 -1.30 -0.78 -2.01
N SER A 220 -1.52 -2.07 -1.72
CA SER A 220 -2.47 -2.49 -0.68
C SER A 220 -1.77 -2.62 0.67
N GLY A 221 -0.71 -3.43 0.73
CA GLY A 221 -0.01 -3.74 1.98
C GLY A 221 0.69 -2.54 2.60
N GLY A 222 1.33 -1.69 1.80
CA GLY A 222 2.06 -0.52 2.30
C GLY A 222 1.16 0.49 3.02
N PRO A 223 0.08 0.99 2.40
CA PRO A 223 -0.83 1.92 3.05
C PRO A 223 -1.57 1.35 4.26
N ILE A 224 -1.91 0.07 4.26
CA ILE A 224 -2.42 -0.62 5.46
C ILE A 224 -1.34 -0.67 6.54
N GLY A 225 -0.07 -0.91 6.14
CA GLY A 225 1.16 -0.69 6.93
C GLY A 225 1.17 0.61 7.68
N VAL A 226 1.09 1.72 6.93
CA VAL A 226 1.09 3.09 7.48
C VAL A 226 -0.06 3.30 8.46
N LEU A 227 -1.27 2.89 8.06
CA LEU A 227 -2.48 3.03 8.87
C LEU A 227 -2.36 2.28 10.20
N ALA A 228 -1.98 1.00 10.15
CA ALA A 228 -1.85 0.14 11.32
C ALA A 228 -0.78 0.66 12.27
N ASN A 229 0.40 1.03 11.74
CA ASN A 229 1.49 1.60 12.53
C ASN A 229 1.07 2.88 13.28
N ARG A 230 0.38 3.80 12.59
CA ARG A 230 -0.08 5.06 13.19
C ARG A 230 -1.27 4.89 14.15
N MET A 231 -1.99 3.77 14.09
CA MET A 231 -3.18 3.52 14.90
C MET A 231 -2.97 2.52 16.04
N GLY A 232 -1.78 1.98 16.22
CA GLY A 232 -1.42 1.18 17.38
C GLY A 232 -0.67 -0.12 17.12
N ASP A 233 -0.46 -0.52 15.87
CA ASP A 233 -0.06 -1.89 15.58
C ASP A 233 1.25 -2.02 14.78
N ILE A 234 2.18 -2.83 15.30
CA ILE A 234 3.33 -3.42 14.58
C ILE A 234 3.08 -4.91 14.29
N VAL A 235 2.03 -5.52 14.86
CA VAL A 235 1.87 -6.96 14.91
C VAL A 235 1.61 -7.54 13.51
N PRO A 236 2.42 -8.53 13.08
CA PRO A 236 2.32 -9.18 11.77
C PRO A 236 0.96 -9.77 11.41
N LEU A 237 0.15 -10.12 12.41
CA LEU A 237 -1.09 -10.88 12.23
C LEU A 237 -2.20 -10.09 11.52
N LEU A 238 -2.26 -8.77 11.75
CA LEU A 238 -3.21 -7.89 11.06
C LEU A 238 -2.82 -7.69 9.58
N PHE A 239 -1.51 -7.66 9.30
CA PHE A 239 -0.97 -7.52 7.95
C PHE A 239 -1.17 -8.76 7.08
N VAL A 240 -1.03 -9.94 7.67
CA VAL A 240 -1.21 -11.23 6.98
C VAL A 240 -2.67 -11.46 6.54
N LEU A 241 -3.65 -10.92 7.26
CA LEU A 241 -5.08 -11.03 6.90
C LEU A 241 -5.57 -9.89 5.98
N SER A 242 -4.71 -8.90 5.72
CA SER A 242 -5.03 -7.74 4.87
C SER A 242 -4.79 -7.95 3.38
N CYS A 243 -4.12 -9.06 3.06
CA CYS A 243 -3.80 -9.60 1.75
C CYS A 243 -4.03 -11.13 1.79
#